data_AF-L7NM90-F1
#
_entry.id   AF-L7NM90-F1
#
_cell.length_a   1.000
_cell.length_b   1.000
_cell.length_c   1.000
_cell.angle_alpha   90.00
_cell.angle_beta   90.00
_cell.angle_gamma   90.00
#
_symmetry.space_group_name_H-M   'P 1'
#
loop_
_entity.id
_entity.type
_entity.pdbx_description
1 polymer ?
#
loop_
_entity_poly.entity_id
_entity_poly.type
_entity_poly.pdbx_seq_one_letter_code
_entity_poly.pdbx_strand_id
1 'polypeptide(L)'
;MIFATLEHIFTHISFSIISIVITIYLVTLLVDEIVGLCDPSEKGMIATFFCITGLLVTRWIYSKHFPLSDLYESLMFLSWSFSIIHMVPKIGNHKNDLSAITAPSAIFTQGFATSGLSTEMHQSAILVPALQSQWLMMHVSMMLLSYAALLCGSLLSVALLVITFRKNIGIFGKSNHLLIGSFSFDEIHYLNEKRNVLQNTSFLSFRNYHRYQLTQRLDHWSYRVISLGFTFLTIGILSGAVWANEAWGSYWNWDPKETWAFITWTIFAIYLHTRTNRSLQGVNSAIVASMGFLIIWICYFGVNLLGIGLHSYGSFTLTSN
;
A
#
# COMPACT_ATOMS: atom_id res chain seq x y z
N MET A 1 0.42 -31.76 14.34
CA MET A 1 -1.01 -31.60 14.69
C MET A 1 -1.25 -30.36 15.56
N ILE A 2 -0.60 -30.22 16.72
CA ILE A 2 -0.78 -29.05 17.62
C ILE A 2 -0.40 -27.71 16.96
N PHE A 3 0.70 -27.67 16.20
CA PHE A 3 1.14 -26.44 15.52
C PHE A 3 0.17 -26.00 14.42
N ALA A 4 -0.32 -26.93 13.60
CA ALA A 4 -1.31 -26.63 12.56
C ALA A 4 -2.65 -26.14 13.16
N THR A 5 -3.09 -26.71 14.29
CA THR A 5 -4.29 -26.23 14.99
C THR A 5 -4.11 -24.84 15.57
N LEU A 6 -2.93 -24.54 16.11
CA LEU A 6 -2.60 -23.25 16.71
C LEU A 6 -2.46 -22.15 15.66
N GLU A 7 -1.88 -22.49 14.51
CA GLU A 7 -1.87 -21.63 13.33
C GLU A 7 -3.28 -21.30 12.87
N HIS A 8 -4.11 -22.32 12.64
CA HIS A 8 -5.51 -22.12 12.24
C HIS A 8 -6.29 -21.26 13.26
N ILE A 9 -6.04 -21.45 14.56
CA ILE A 9 -6.65 -20.61 15.59
C ILE A 9 -6.18 -19.15 15.45
N PHE A 10 -4.88 -18.88 15.29
CA PHE A 10 -4.39 -17.52 15.12
C PHE A 10 -4.82 -16.85 13.83
N THR A 11 -4.93 -17.58 12.71
CA THR A 11 -5.42 -17.01 11.44
C THR A 11 -6.87 -16.58 11.56
N HIS A 12 -7.73 -17.41 12.14
CA HIS A 12 -9.16 -17.10 12.30
C HIS A 12 -9.40 -16.03 13.36
N ILE A 13 -8.64 -16.03 14.47
CA ILE A 13 -8.73 -14.97 15.48
C ILE A 13 -8.29 -13.64 14.88
N SER A 14 -7.14 -13.59 14.21
CA SER A 14 -6.65 -12.35 13.60
C SER A 14 -7.60 -11.84 12.51
N PHE A 15 -8.11 -12.74 11.65
CA PHE A 15 -9.09 -12.38 10.63
C PHE A 15 -10.40 -11.87 11.23
N SER A 16 -10.89 -12.48 12.31
CA SER A 16 -12.10 -12.05 13.00
C SER A 16 -11.93 -10.67 13.65
N ILE A 17 -10.80 -10.43 14.34
CA ILE A 17 -10.49 -9.12 14.95
C ILE A 17 -10.45 -8.04 13.86
N ILE A 18 -9.75 -8.31 12.77
CA ILE A 18 -9.65 -7.45 11.59
C ILE A 18 -11.04 -7.13 11.03
N SER A 19 -11.86 -8.15 10.75
CA SER A 19 -13.21 -7.96 10.24
C SER A 19 -14.06 -7.07 11.15
N ILE A 20 -13.96 -7.23 12.48
CA ILE A 20 -14.65 -6.40 13.47
C ILE A 20 -14.11 -4.96 13.45
N VAL A 21 -12.79 -4.78 13.33
CA VAL A 21 -12.18 -3.45 13.25
C VAL A 21 -12.63 -2.69 12.01
N ILE A 22 -12.72 -3.35 10.84
CA ILE A 22 -13.26 -2.70 9.63
C ILE A 22 -14.72 -2.33 9.79
N THR A 23 -15.55 -3.18 10.39
CA THR A 23 -16.99 -2.88 10.50
C THR A 23 -17.19 -1.68 11.41
N ILE A 24 -16.44 -1.61 12.52
CA ILE A 24 -16.39 -0.41 13.37
C ILE A 24 -15.91 0.79 12.55
N TYR A 25 -14.81 0.67 11.80
CA TYR A 25 -14.27 1.76 11.00
C TYR A 25 -15.23 2.26 9.91
N LEU A 26 -15.92 1.35 9.22
CA LEU A 26 -16.90 1.66 8.17
C LEU A 26 -18.15 2.32 8.77
N VAL A 27 -18.60 1.86 9.94
CA VAL A 27 -19.69 2.48 10.68
C VAL A 27 -19.29 3.89 11.14
N THR A 28 -18.09 4.08 11.67
CA THR A 28 -17.57 5.41 12.05
C THR A 28 -17.40 6.33 10.84
N LEU A 29 -17.01 5.81 9.67
CA LEU A 29 -16.90 6.59 8.43
C LEU A 29 -18.28 7.00 7.88
N LEU A 30 -19.30 6.13 8.01
CA LEU A 30 -20.66 6.39 7.52
C LEU A 30 -21.50 7.23 8.49
N VAL A 31 -21.25 7.10 9.79
CA VAL A 31 -21.96 7.80 10.86
C VAL A 31 -20.96 8.77 11.51
N ASP A 32 -20.89 9.98 10.97
CA ASP A 32 -20.01 11.11 11.38
C ASP A 32 -20.10 11.48 12.89
N GLU A 33 -20.99 10.84 13.66
CA GLU A 33 -21.33 11.19 15.05
C GLU A 33 -20.74 10.29 16.14
N ILE A 34 -20.21 9.09 15.85
CA ILE A 34 -19.73 8.18 16.92
C ILE A 34 -18.23 8.36 17.20
N VAL A 35 -17.89 9.46 17.88
CA VAL A 35 -16.53 9.79 18.35
C VAL A 35 -15.95 8.71 19.29
N GLY A 36 -16.79 7.88 19.93
CA GLY A 36 -16.37 6.84 20.88
C GLY A 36 -15.86 5.52 20.27
N LEU A 37 -15.96 5.30 18.96
CA LEU A 37 -15.60 4.03 18.30
C LEU A 37 -14.21 3.99 17.67
N CYS A 38 -13.47 5.10 17.68
CA CYS A 38 -12.07 5.13 17.20
C CYS A 38 -11.12 4.35 18.12
N ASP A 39 -11.31 4.45 19.44
CA ASP A 39 -10.49 3.76 20.45
C ASP A 39 -10.49 2.22 20.35
N PRO A 40 -11.63 1.53 20.15
CA PRO A 40 -11.63 0.07 19.95
C PRO A 40 -11.02 -0.35 18.62
N SER A 41 -11.20 0.42 17.54
CA SER A 41 -10.59 0.13 16.23
C SER A 41 -9.06 0.14 16.32
N GLU A 42 -8.48 1.13 17.00
CA GLU A 42 -7.03 1.20 17.18
C GLU A 42 -6.48 0.05 18.04
N LYS A 43 -7.15 -0.27 19.15
CA LYS A 43 -6.77 -1.40 20.00
C LYS A 43 -6.85 -2.73 19.24
N GLY A 44 -7.85 -2.89 18.39
CA GLY A 44 -7.99 -4.06 17.54
C GLY A 44 -6.84 -4.22 16.55
N MET A 45 -6.38 -3.14 15.90
CA MET A 45 -5.23 -3.21 14.99
C MET A 45 -3.92 -3.59 15.70
N ILE A 46 -3.73 -3.12 16.94
CA ILE A 46 -2.59 -3.52 17.78
C ILE A 46 -2.69 -5.00 18.17
N ALA A 47 -3.87 -5.48 18.57
CA ALA A 47 -4.10 -6.88 18.87
C ALA A 47 -3.84 -7.79 17.65
N THR A 48 -4.27 -7.34 16.47
CA THR A 48 -3.98 -7.99 15.18
C THR A 48 -2.49 -8.10 14.93
N PHE A 49 -1.72 -7.02 15.14
CA PHE A 49 -0.26 -7.04 14.98
C PHE A 49 0.38 -8.11 15.88
N PHE A 50 -0.04 -8.20 17.14
CA PHE A 50 0.46 -9.24 18.06
C PHE A 50 0.03 -10.66 17.65
N CYS A 51 -1.16 -10.84 17.09
CA CYS A 51 -1.59 -12.15 16.59
C CYS A 51 -0.79 -12.58 15.35
N ILE A 52 -0.58 -11.68 14.38
CA ILE A 52 0.17 -11.99 13.16
C ILE A 52 1.66 -12.22 13.48
N THR A 53 2.25 -11.44 14.38
CA THR A 53 3.63 -11.71 14.85
C THR A 53 3.73 -13.08 15.51
N GLY A 54 2.78 -13.44 16.38
CA GLY A 54 2.70 -14.78 16.96
C GLY A 54 2.63 -15.87 15.88
N LEU A 55 1.79 -15.69 14.87
CA LEU A 55 1.67 -16.62 13.74
C LEU A 55 2.99 -16.78 12.97
N LEU A 56 3.63 -15.67 12.58
CA LEU A 56 4.92 -15.72 11.86
C LEU A 56 6.03 -16.36 12.70
N VAL A 57 6.10 -16.05 14.01
CA VAL A 57 7.08 -16.66 14.91
C VAL A 57 6.85 -18.16 15.08
N THR A 58 5.59 -18.58 15.25
CA THR A 58 5.26 -20.02 15.36
C THR A 58 5.61 -20.78 14.09
N ARG A 59 5.35 -20.19 12.91
CA ARG A 59 5.75 -20.77 11.61
C ARG A 59 7.26 -20.81 11.41
N TRP A 60 7.99 -19.79 11.85
CA TRP A 60 9.45 -19.79 11.80
C TRP A 60 10.02 -20.95 12.63
N ILE A 61 9.56 -21.12 13.87
CA ILE A 61 10.02 -22.21 14.75
C ILE A 61 9.70 -23.58 14.13
N TYR A 62 8.53 -23.74 13.51
CA TYR A 62 8.09 -25.00 12.92
C TYR A 62 8.86 -25.35 11.63
N SER A 63 8.99 -24.38 10.72
CA SER A 63 9.53 -24.60 9.37
C SER A 63 11.06 -24.53 9.32
N LYS A 64 11.71 -24.10 10.43
CA LYS A 64 13.17 -23.86 10.56
C LYS A 64 13.76 -22.89 9.54
N HIS A 65 12.94 -22.30 8.68
CA HIS A 65 13.27 -21.21 7.78
C HIS A 65 12.37 -20.01 8.06
N PHE A 66 12.77 -18.84 7.58
CA PHE A 66 11.96 -17.64 7.70
C PHE A 66 10.70 -17.77 6.81
N PRO A 67 9.49 -17.45 7.32
CA PRO A 67 8.23 -17.70 6.62
C PRO A 67 7.95 -16.63 5.57
N LEU A 68 8.61 -16.73 4.42
CA LEU A 68 8.41 -15.88 3.23
C LEU A 68 8.38 -16.70 1.93
N SER A 69 8.24 -18.02 2.05
CA SER A 69 8.49 -18.95 0.94
C SER A 69 7.30 -19.11 0.00
N ASP A 70 6.08 -19.00 0.55
CA ASP A 70 4.83 -19.16 -0.19
C ASP A 70 4.05 -17.83 -0.28
N LEU A 71 3.15 -17.72 -1.27
CA LEU A 71 2.25 -16.58 -1.46
C LEU A 71 1.42 -16.32 -0.20
N TYR A 72 0.96 -17.38 0.49
CA TYR A 72 0.24 -17.24 1.75
C TYR A 72 1.09 -16.54 2.81
N GLU A 73 2.33 -17.00 2.99
CA GLU A 73 3.29 -16.43 3.96
C GLU A 73 3.64 -14.98 3.61
N SER A 74 3.86 -14.70 2.32
CA SER A 74 4.19 -13.35 1.85
C SER A 74 3.03 -12.37 2.02
N LEU A 75 1.78 -12.81 1.84
CA LEU A 75 0.58 -12.00 2.09
C LEU A 75 0.34 -11.73 3.58
N MET A 76 0.59 -12.72 4.45
CA MET A 76 0.52 -12.52 5.90
C MET A 76 1.60 -11.54 6.37
N PHE A 77 2.81 -11.62 5.80
CA PHE A 77 3.88 -10.65 6.06
C PHE A 77 3.57 -9.24 5.50
N LEU A 78 2.86 -9.16 4.37
CA LEU A 78 2.38 -7.91 3.81
C LEU A 78 1.32 -7.27 4.74
N SER A 79 0.37 -8.06 5.27
CA SER A 79 -0.60 -7.62 6.27
C SER A 79 0.10 -7.10 7.55
N TRP A 80 1.09 -7.85 8.04
CA TRP A 80 1.94 -7.43 9.16
C TRP A 80 2.62 -6.08 8.92
N SER A 81 3.14 -5.86 7.71
CA SER A 81 3.78 -4.61 7.30
C SER A 81 2.79 -3.43 7.29
N PHE A 82 1.54 -3.65 6.83
CA PHE A 82 0.48 -2.63 6.91
C PHE A 82 0.12 -2.29 8.36
N SER A 83 0.08 -3.26 9.27
CA SER A 83 -0.13 -3.01 10.70
C SER A 83 0.99 -2.19 11.32
N ILE A 84 2.26 -2.39 10.91
CA ILE A 84 3.38 -1.55 11.36
C ILE A 84 3.18 -0.11 10.89
N ILE A 85 2.93 0.09 9.59
CA ILE A 85 2.73 1.43 9.01
C ILE A 85 1.57 2.16 9.69
N HIS A 86 0.51 1.44 10.06
CA HIS A 86 -0.62 1.97 10.83
C HIS A 86 -0.21 2.51 12.21
N MET A 87 0.76 1.87 12.87
CA MET A 87 1.21 2.27 14.22
C MET A 87 2.19 3.45 14.22
N VAL A 88 2.92 3.70 13.12
CA VAL A 88 3.96 4.75 13.05
C VAL A 88 3.45 6.16 13.42
N PRO A 89 2.31 6.65 12.91
CA PRO A 89 1.80 7.99 13.25
C PRO A 89 1.49 8.18 14.74
N LYS A 90 1.17 7.08 15.45
CA LYS A 90 0.82 7.09 16.87
C LYS A 90 2.02 7.43 17.75
N ILE A 91 3.22 7.01 17.36
CA ILE A 91 4.46 7.32 18.07
C ILE A 91 4.70 8.86 18.10
N GLY A 92 4.22 9.58 17.08
CA GLY A 92 4.35 11.02 16.95
C GLY A 92 3.16 11.86 17.44
N ASN A 93 2.15 11.26 18.10
CA ASN A 93 0.91 11.94 18.53
C ASN A 93 0.17 12.73 17.42
N HIS A 94 0.31 12.31 16.16
CA HIS A 94 -0.36 12.95 15.03
C HIS A 94 -1.76 12.37 14.81
N LYS A 95 -2.68 13.18 14.24
CA LYS A 95 -4.01 12.69 13.83
C LYS A 95 -3.86 11.53 12.84
N ASN A 96 -4.63 10.48 13.07
CA ASN A 96 -4.43 9.18 12.47
C ASN A 96 -5.07 9.07 11.07
N ASP A 97 -4.79 10.01 10.17
CA ASP A 97 -5.36 10.06 8.80
C ASP A 97 -4.95 8.83 7.96
N LEU A 98 -3.82 8.19 8.32
CA LEU A 98 -3.31 6.95 7.73
C LEU A 98 -4.16 5.71 8.06
N SER A 99 -4.92 5.74 9.17
CA SER A 99 -5.77 4.62 9.60
C SER A 99 -6.81 4.25 8.55
N ALA A 100 -7.32 5.25 7.82
CA ALA A 100 -8.35 5.11 6.79
C ALA A 100 -7.94 4.22 5.62
N ILE A 101 -6.65 4.13 5.35
CA ILE A 101 -6.11 3.42 4.19
C ILE A 101 -5.41 2.14 4.61
N THR A 102 -4.65 2.20 5.70
CA THR A 102 -3.89 1.05 6.22
C THR A 102 -4.80 -0.05 6.74
N ALA A 103 -5.88 0.28 7.45
CA ALA A 103 -6.79 -0.73 7.99
C ALA A 103 -7.45 -1.53 6.86
N PRO A 104 -8.14 -0.92 5.87
CA PRO A 104 -8.69 -1.65 4.73
C PRO A 104 -7.67 -2.47 3.95
N SER A 105 -6.46 -1.96 3.77
CA SER A 105 -5.39 -2.65 3.04
C SER A 105 -4.97 -3.94 3.75
N ALA A 106 -4.77 -3.90 5.07
CA ALA A 106 -4.43 -5.08 5.87
C ALA A 106 -5.51 -6.18 5.77
N ILE A 107 -6.78 -5.77 5.79
CA ILE A 107 -7.91 -6.70 5.73
C ILE A 107 -8.03 -7.32 4.36
N PHE A 108 -7.84 -6.53 3.30
CA PHE A 108 -7.86 -7.04 1.93
C PHE A 108 -6.77 -8.09 1.73
N THR A 109 -5.54 -7.81 2.19
CA THR A 109 -4.44 -8.78 2.09
C THR A 109 -4.68 -10.03 2.91
N GLN A 110 -5.21 -9.88 4.12
CA GLN A 110 -5.47 -11.02 4.99
C GLN A 110 -6.66 -11.85 4.53
N GLY A 111 -7.74 -11.20 4.10
CA GLY A 111 -8.91 -11.84 3.53
C GLY A 111 -8.56 -12.63 2.27
N PHE A 112 -7.69 -12.08 1.41
CA PHE A 112 -7.17 -12.79 0.25
C PHE A 112 -6.33 -14.01 0.67
N ALA A 113 -5.43 -13.87 1.64
CA ALA A 113 -4.62 -14.98 2.17
C ALA A 113 -5.47 -16.10 2.79
N THR A 114 -6.54 -15.75 3.50
CA THR A 114 -7.45 -16.73 4.13
C THR A 114 -8.52 -17.27 3.17
N SER A 115 -8.70 -16.65 2.00
CA SER A 115 -9.70 -17.09 1.04
C SER A 115 -9.32 -18.46 0.47
N GLY A 116 -10.33 -19.30 0.24
CA GLY A 116 -10.17 -20.65 -0.34
C GLY A 116 -9.51 -20.69 -1.72
N LEU A 117 -9.23 -19.54 -2.35
CA LEU A 117 -8.40 -19.46 -3.55
C LEU A 117 -6.93 -19.85 -3.26
N SER A 118 -6.47 -19.74 -2.00
CA SER A 118 -5.10 -20.03 -1.57
C SER A 118 -4.92 -21.46 -1.02
N THR A 119 -5.98 -22.26 -0.90
CA THR A 119 -5.89 -23.60 -0.28
C THR A 119 -5.22 -24.63 -1.18
N GLU A 120 -5.21 -24.44 -2.51
CA GLU A 120 -4.43 -25.27 -3.43
C GLU A 120 -2.92 -24.96 -3.39
N MET A 121 -2.51 -23.84 -2.80
CA MET A 121 -1.11 -23.42 -2.67
C MET A 121 -0.46 -23.86 -1.35
N HIS A 122 -1.20 -24.51 -0.45
CA HIS A 122 -0.69 -24.97 0.86
C HIS A 122 0.34 -26.11 0.79
N GLN A 123 0.65 -26.62 -0.39
CA GLN A 123 1.77 -27.53 -0.57
C GLN A 123 3.05 -26.72 -0.59
N SER A 124 3.74 -26.73 0.55
CA SER A 124 5.15 -26.37 0.68
C SER A 124 5.96 -27.08 -0.39
N ALA A 125 6.12 -26.42 -1.55
CA ALA A 125 7.02 -26.87 -2.57
C ALA A 125 8.40 -26.98 -1.93
N ILE A 126 8.98 -28.17 -2.01
CA ILE A 126 10.30 -28.50 -1.47
C ILE A 126 11.24 -27.36 -1.82
N LEU A 127 11.73 -26.64 -0.78
CA LEU A 127 12.51 -25.43 -1.00
C LEU A 127 13.74 -25.77 -1.86
N VAL A 128 13.83 -25.11 -3.01
CA VAL A 128 15.02 -25.14 -3.86
C VAL A 128 16.20 -24.64 -3.01
N PRO A 129 17.39 -25.29 -3.06
CA PRO A 129 18.55 -24.95 -2.21
C PRO A 129 18.96 -23.46 -2.19
N ALA A 130 18.59 -22.68 -3.22
CA ALA A 130 18.82 -21.24 -3.29
C ALA A 130 18.11 -20.40 -2.20
N LEU A 131 17.10 -20.97 -1.52
CA LEU A 131 16.36 -20.33 -0.42
C LEU A 131 17.08 -20.32 0.93
N GLN A 132 18.26 -20.94 1.04
CA GLN A 132 19.01 -21.02 2.30
C GLN A 132 19.99 -19.86 2.53
N SER A 133 20.14 -18.95 1.56
CA SER A 133 21.06 -17.81 1.70
C SER A 133 20.46 -16.69 2.56
N GLN A 134 21.31 -16.05 3.37
CA GLN A 134 20.92 -14.89 4.17
C GLN A 134 20.50 -13.69 3.29
N TRP A 135 21.06 -13.60 2.08
CA TRP A 135 20.77 -12.53 1.12
C TRP A 135 19.35 -12.62 0.57
N LEU A 136 18.83 -13.82 0.30
CA LEU A 136 17.44 -13.96 -0.15
C LEU A 136 16.46 -13.52 0.94
N MET A 137 16.73 -13.87 2.21
CA MET A 137 15.89 -13.44 3.32
C MET A 137 15.82 -11.90 3.40
N MET A 138 16.96 -11.24 3.28
CA MET A 138 17.03 -9.78 3.26
C MET A 138 16.32 -9.20 2.02
N HIS A 139 16.54 -9.78 0.84
CA HIS A 139 15.89 -9.38 -0.40
C HIS A 139 14.37 -9.43 -0.27
N VAL A 140 13.79 -10.60 0.02
CA VAL A 140 12.34 -10.79 0.00
C VAL A 140 11.65 -9.97 1.11
N SER A 141 12.24 -9.90 2.31
CA SER A 141 11.68 -9.10 3.41
C SER A 141 11.69 -7.59 3.10
N MET A 142 12.79 -7.06 2.56
CA MET A 142 12.88 -5.65 2.18
C MET A 142 11.97 -5.32 1.01
N MET A 143 11.83 -6.22 0.02
CA MET A 143 10.90 -6.06 -1.09
C MET A 143 9.45 -5.98 -0.60
N LEU A 144 9.01 -6.90 0.28
CA LEU A 144 7.64 -6.90 0.80
C LEU A 144 7.35 -5.67 1.67
N LEU A 145 8.30 -5.27 2.53
CA LEU A 145 8.16 -4.07 3.34
C LEU A 145 8.11 -2.81 2.46
N SER A 146 8.89 -2.77 1.39
CA SER A 146 8.85 -1.69 0.39
C SER A 146 7.49 -1.62 -0.30
N TYR A 147 6.92 -2.75 -0.72
CA TYR A 147 5.63 -2.79 -1.40
C TYR A 147 4.49 -2.36 -0.47
N ALA A 148 4.50 -2.78 0.79
CA ALA A 148 3.52 -2.29 1.77
C ALA A 148 3.56 -0.76 1.90
N ALA A 149 4.76 -0.19 2.05
CA ALA A 149 4.94 1.26 2.15
C ALA A 149 4.52 1.98 0.86
N LEU A 150 4.98 1.52 -0.31
CA LEU A 150 4.68 2.15 -1.59
C LEU A 150 3.18 2.04 -1.95
N LEU A 151 2.52 0.91 -1.66
CA LEU A 151 1.06 0.76 -1.83
C LEU A 151 0.30 1.70 -0.89
N CYS A 152 0.67 1.76 0.38
CA CYS A 152 0.04 2.65 1.34
C CYS A 152 0.20 4.13 0.94
N GLY A 153 1.42 4.54 0.62
CA GLY A 153 1.73 5.91 0.24
C GLY A 153 1.06 6.33 -1.07
N SER A 154 1.00 5.43 -2.07
CA SER A 154 0.30 5.70 -3.33
C SER A 154 -1.22 5.76 -3.16
N LEU A 155 -1.83 4.93 -2.29
CA LEU A 155 -3.24 5.05 -1.92
C LEU A 155 -3.56 6.41 -1.25
N LEU A 156 -2.67 6.95 -0.42
CA LEU A 156 -2.82 8.32 0.11
C LEU A 156 -2.82 9.36 -1.03
N SER A 157 -1.95 9.21 -2.02
CA SER A 157 -1.93 10.08 -3.20
C SER A 157 -3.19 9.93 -4.06
N VAL A 158 -3.73 8.71 -4.21
CA VAL A 158 -5.02 8.46 -4.88
C VAL A 158 -6.16 9.15 -4.12
N ALA A 159 -6.18 9.06 -2.78
CA ALA A 159 -7.18 9.75 -1.97
C ALA A 159 -7.12 11.27 -2.16
N LEU A 160 -5.92 11.86 -2.20
CA LEU A 160 -5.72 13.27 -2.53
C LEU A 160 -6.28 13.62 -3.92
N LEU A 161 -5.99 12.79 -4.91
CA LEU A 161 -6.45 12.96 -6.28
C LEU A 161 -7.99 12.91 -6.34
N VAL A 162 -8.64 11.95 -5.69
CA VAL A 162 -10.11 11.87 -5.60
C VAL A 162 -10.71 13.12 -4.94
N ILE A 163 -10.12 13.63 -3.86
CA ILE A 163 -10.59 14.84 -3.17
C ILE A 163 -10.47 16.08 -4.08
N THR A 164 -9.37 16.19 -4.82
CA THR A 164 -9.12 17.32 -5.72
C THR A 164 -9.99 17.28 -6.98
N PHE A 165 -10.19 16.10 -7.60
CA PHE A 165 -11.09 15.94 -8.74
C PHE A 165 -12.56 16.21 -8.39
N ARG A 166 -13.02 15.80 -7.20
CA ARG A 166 -14.39 16.09 -6.72
C ARG A 166 -14.68 17.59 -6.66
N LYS A 167 -13.68 18.41 -6.32
CA LYS A 167 -13.81 19.88 -6.36
C LYS A 167 -14.04 20.38 -7.79
N ASN A 168 -13.27 19.86 -8.75
CA ASN A 168 -13.35 20.31 -10.14
C ASN A 168 -14.72 19.97 -10.76
N ILE A 169 -15.26 18.79 -10.48
CA ILE A 169 -16.61 18.38 -10.92
C ILE A 169 -17.70 19.25 -10.27
N GLY A 170 -17.56 19.61 -8.99
CA GLY A 170 -18.51 20.50 -8.32
C GLY A 170 -18.53 21.93 -8.88
N ILE A 171 -17.39 22.40 -9.39
CA ILE A 171 -17.30 23.68 -10.11
C ILE A 171 -17.95 23.53 -11.50
N PHE A 172 -17.65 22.44 -12.22
CA PHE A 172 -18.19 22.17 -13.55
C PHE A 172 -19.72 21.98 -13.57
N GLY A 173 -20.28 21.30 -12.57
CA GLY A 173 -21.73 21.14 -12.42
C GLY A 173 -22.45 22.45 -12.11
N LYS A 174 -21.76 23.44 -11.53
CA LYS A 174 -22.28 24.79 -11.29
C LYS A 174 -22.13 25.69 -12.52
N SER A 175 -21.19 25.37 -13.42
CA SER A 175 -20.92 26.11 -14.64
C SER A 175 -21.67 25.61 -15.87
N ASN A 176 -22.54 24.59 -15.75
CA ASN A 176 -23.35 24.09 -16.88
C ASN A 176 -24.40 25.09 -17.43
N HIS A 177 -24.37 26.37 -17.02
CA HIS A 177 -25.06 27.47 -17.72
C HIS A 177 -24.12 28.36 -18.56
N LEU A 178 -22.82 28.05 -18.65
CA LEU A 178 -21.88 28.83 -19.46
C LEU A 178 -21.00 27.90 -20.31
N LEU A 179 -21.57 27.59 -21.47
CA LEU A 179 -20.94 27.40 -22.77
C LEU A 179 -19.59 26.65 -22.83
N ILE A 180 -19.69 25.46 -23.43
CA ILE A 180 -18.68 24.80 -24.25
C ILE A 180 -17.81 25.82 -24.99
N GLY A 181 -16.52 25.86 -24.65
CA GLY A 181 -15.56 26.74 -25.32
C GLY A 181 -14.14 26.49 -24.83
N SER A 182 -13.44 25.59 -25.54
CA SER A 182 -11.97 25.47 -25.65
C SER A 182 -11.11 25.43 -24.38
N PHE A 183 -10.49 24.27 -24.18
CA PHE A 183 -9.20 24.10 -23.51
C PHE A 183 -8.19 25.18 -23.95
N SER A 184 -7.77 26.03 -23.03
CA SER A 184 -6.43 26.64 -23.03
C SER A 184 -6.10 27.17 -21.63
N PHE A 185 -4.89 26.83 -21.17
CA PHE A 185 -4.17 27.35 -20.02
C PHE A 185 -4.56 28.79 -19.63
N ASP A 186 -4.98 28.99 -18.37
CA ASP A 186 -5.25 30.33 -17.85
C ASP A 186 -4.64 30.50 -16.45
N GLU A 187 -3.33 30.76 -16.45
CA GLU A 187 -2.50 31.08 -15.28
C GLU A 187 -2.73 32.53 -14.78
N ILE A 188 -3.77 33.23 -15.25
CA ILE A 188 -3.93 34.68 -15.05
C ILE A 188 -5.10 35.07 -14.12
N HIS A 189 -6.05 34.19 -13.78
CA HIS A 189 -7.25 34.60 -13.03
C HIS A 189 -7.16 34.54 -11.50
N TYR A 190 -6.04 34.09 -10.92
CA TYR A 190 -5.94 33.86 -9.46
C TYR A 190 -5.80 35.13 -8.59
N LEU A 191 -5.46 36.28 -9.17
CA LEU A 191 -5.20 37.52 -8.41
C LEU A 191 -6.44 38.42 -8.23
N ASN A 192 -7.41 38.37 -9.15
CA ASN A 192 -8.54 39.31 -9.11
C ASN A 192 -9.75 38.79 -8.29
N GLU A 193 -9.87 37.47 -8.12
CA GLU A 193 -10.94 36.84 -7.35
C GLU A 193 -10.78 37.05 -5.83
N LYS A 194 -9.57 37.37 -5.36
CA LYS A 194 -9.29 37.64 -3.94
C LYS A 194 -9.98 38.90 -3.40
N ARG A 195 -10.40 39.84 -4.28
CA ARG A 195 -10.94 41.15 -3.85
C ARG A 195 -12.46 41.17 -3.68
N ASN A 196 -13.21 40.36 -4.43
CA ASN A 196 -14.69 40.36 -4.40
C ASN A 196 -15.29 39.26 -3.51
N VAL A 197 -14.48 38.28 -3.09
CA VAL A 197 -14.91 37.17 -2.24
C VAL A 197 -15.06 37.60 -0.77
N LEU A 198 -14.50 38.75 -0.36
CA LEU A 198 -14.48 39.19 1.04
C LEU A 198 -15.84 39.55 1.65
N GLN A 199 -16.91 39.64 0.87
CA GLN A 199 -18.22 40.11 1.35
C GLN A 199 -19.28 39.00 1.57
N ASN A 200 -19.05 37.74 1.20
CA ASN A 200 -20.08 36.68 1.31
C ASN A 200 -19.58 35.29 1.78
N THR A 201 -18.44 35.19 2.47
CA THR A 201 -17.70 33.92 2.63
C THR A 201 -17.39 33.45 4.05
N SER A 202 -18.31 33.56 5.01
CA SER A 202 -18.03 32.96 6.32
C SER A 202 -18.14 31.42 6.31
N PHE A 203 -19.18 30.85 5.68
CA PHE A 203 -19.44 29.41 5.76
C PHE A 203 -18.71 28.56 4.69
N LEU A 204 -18.57 29.09 3.47
CA LEU A 204 -17.82 28.43 2.38
C LEU A 204 -16.30 28.40 2.63
N SER A 205 -15.78 29.34 3.42
CA SER A 205 -14.36 29.42 3.80
C SER A 205 -13.96 28.27 4.75
N PHE A 206 -14.80 27.95 5.74
CA PHE A 206 -14.47 26.94 6.75
C PHE A 206 -14.32 25.52 6.18
N ARG A 207 -15.24 25.09 5.29
CA ARG A 207 -15.16 23.78 4.64
C ARG A 207 -13.96 23.66 3.70
N ASN A 208 -13.58 24.75 3.03
CA ASN A 208 -12.39 24.79 2.19
C ASN A 208 -11.10 24.74 3.02
N TYR A 209 -11.07 25.36 4.21
CA TYR A 209 -9.92 25.33 5.11
C TYR A 209 -9.62 23.92 5.64
N HIS A 210 -10.62 23.21 6.16
CA HIS A 210 -10.41 21.83 6.65
C HIS A 210 -10.01 20.85 5.55
N ARG A 211 -10.58 20.99 4.35
CA ARG A 211 -10.18 20.17 3.19
C ARG A 211 -8.75 20.46 2.76
N TYR A 212 -8.36 21.73 2.70
CA TYR A 212 -7.00 22.11 2.40
C TYR A 212 -6.02 21.50 3.41
N GLN A 213 -6.32 21.61 4.70
CA GLN A 213 -5.53 21.01 5.77
C GLN A 213 -5.42 19.49 5.64
N LEU A 214 -6.52 18.80 5.29
CA LEU A 214 -6.53 17.36 5.04
C LEU A 214 -5.66 16.99 3.83
N THR A 215 -5.80 17.70 2.70
CA THR A 215 -5.00 17.43 1.50
C THR A 215 -3.50 17.62 1.74
N GLN A 216 -3.11 18.63 2.52
CA GLN A 216 -1.72 18.83 2.91
C GLN A 216 -1.20 17.70 3.79
N ARG A 217 -2.00 17.22 4.76
CA ARG A 217 -1.60 16.10 5.61
C ARG A 217 -1.46 14.81 4.80
N LEU A 218 -2.41 14.51 3.92
CA LEU A 218 -2.35 13.35 3.04
C LEU A 218 -1.11 13.42 2.13
N ASP A 219 -0.83 14.58 1.55
CA ASP A 219 0.34 14.79 0.70
C ASP A 219 1.66 14.60 1.47
N HIS A 220 1.75 15.14 2.68
CA HIS A 220 2.93 15.02 3.54
C HIS A 220 3.19 13.58 3.99
N TRP A 221 2.14 12.87 4.42
CA TRP A 221 2.23 11.47 4.80
C TRP A 221 2.55 10.58 3.60
N SER A 222 1.91 10.83 2.44
CA SER A 222 2.21 10.11 1.20
C SER A 222 3.69 10.21 0.85
N TYR A 223 4.26 11.42 0.86
CA TYR A 223 5.68 11.63 0.58
C TYR A 223 6.59 10.87 1.55
N ARG A 224 6.32 10.94 2.86
CA ARG A 224 7.13 10.24 3.87
C ARG A 224 7.11 8.73 3.70
N VAL A 225 5.91 8.17 3.52
CA VAL A 225 5.73 6.72 3.39
C VAL A 225 6.32 6.23 2.06
N ILE A 226 6.12 6.95 0.95
CA ILE A 226 6.73 6.61 -0.35
C ILE A 226 8.26 6.71 -0.28
N SER A 227 8.81 7.75 0.34
CA SER A 227 10.26 7.90 0.49
C SER A 227 10.86 6.74 1.29
N LEU A 228 10.21 6.32 2.36
CA LEU A 228 10.62 5.16 3.16
C LEU A 228 10.51 3.86 2.33
N GLY A 229 9.39 3.67 1.62
CA GLY A 229 9.22 2.53 0.72
C GLY A 229 10.29 2.47 -0.37
N PHE A 230 10.65 3.61 -0.97
CA PHE A 230 11.70 3.69 -1.99
C PHE A 230 13.07 3.28 -1.43
N THR A 231 13.41 3.66 -0.19
CA THR A 231 14.67 3.22 0.44
C THR A 231 14.70 1.70 0.64
N PHE A 232 13.60 1.09 1.09
CA PHE A 232 13.53 -0.37 1.21
C PHE A 232 13.54 -1.06 -0.16
N LEU A 233 12.92 -0.48 -1.18
CA LEU A 233 12.96 -1.00 -2.54
C LEU A 233 14.39 -1.01 -3.08
N THR A 234 15.17 0.06 -2.86
CA THR A 234 16.58 0.10 -3.27
C THR A 234 17.42 -0.98 -2.60
N ILE A 235 17.25 -1.17 -1.28
CA ILE A 235 17.96 -2.21 -0.53
C ILE A 235 17.53 -3.60 -1.00
N GLY A 236 16.23 -3.79 -1.27
CA GLY A 236 15.67 -5.01 -1.82
C GLY A 236 16.27 -5.36 -3.18
N ILE A 237 16.28 -4.44 -4.14
CA ILE A 237 16.85 -4.68 -5.47
C ILE A 237 18.35 -4.97 -5.40
N LEU A 238 19.12 -4.21 -4.61
CA LEU A 238 20.56 -4.42 -4.46
C LEU A 238 20.89 -5.77 -3.85
N SER A 239 20.17 -6.16 -2.79
CA SER A 239 20.35 -7.48 -2.18
C SER A 239 19.87 -8.64 -3.06
N GLY A 240 18.86 -8.40 -3.90
CA GLY A 240 18.42 -9.34 -4.92
C GLY A 240 19.48 -9.59 -5.98
N ALA A 241 20.18 -8.54 -6.43
CA ALA A 241 21.27 -8.67 -7.40
C ALA A 241 22.45 -9.49 -6.83
N VAL A 242 22.81 -9.26 -5.55
CA VAL A 242 23.85 -10.06 -4.88
C VAL A 242 23.45 -11.53 -4.80
N TRP A 243 22.20 -11.79 -4.39
CA TRP A 243 21.67 -13.16 -4.35
C TRP A 243 21.62 -13.83 -5.73
N ALA A 244 21.20 -13.10 -6.78
CA ALA A 244 21.14 -13.63 -8.13
C ALA A 244 22.52 -14.09 -8.61
N ASN A 245 23.58 -13.36 -8.26
CA ASN A 245 24.94 -13.75 -8.56
C ASN A 245 25.37 -15.02 -7.81
N GLU A 246 24.97 -15.17 -6.54
CA GLU A 246 25.23 -16.40 -5.77
C GLU A 246 24.45 -17.62 -6.31
N ALA A 247 23.22 -17.41 -6.77
CA ALA A 247 22.34 -18.49 -7.21
C ALA A 247 22.58 -18.92 -8.66
N TRP A 248 22.80 -17.96 -9.57
CA TRP A 248 22.83 -18.17 -11.02
C TRP A 248 24.12 -17.67 -11.70
N GLY A 249 25.06 -17.08 -10.94
CA GLY A 249 26.32 -16.57 -11.49
C GLY A 249 26.20 -15.26 -12.30
N SER A 250 25.04 -14.59 -12.24
CA SER A 250 24.76 -13.30 -12.90
C SER A 250 23.98 -12.39 -11.96
N TYR A 251 24.30 -11.09 -11.95
CA TYR A 251 23.62 -10.09 -11.11
C TYR A 251 22.22 -9.70 -11.61
N TRP A 252 21.94 -9.87 -12.90
CA TRP A 252 20.69 -9.42 -13.53
C TRP A 252 20.46 -10.17 -14.84
N ASN A 253 19.28 -10.75 -15.01
CA ASN A 253 18.93 -11.57 -16.17
C ASN A 253 17.74 -11.02 -16.97
N TRP A 254 17.24 -9.82 -16.65
CA TRP A 254 16.12 -9.17 -17.34
C TRP A 254 14.85 -10.03 -17.39
N ASP A 255 14.63 -10.80 -16.34
CA ASP A 255 13.40 -11.57 -16.25
C ASP A 255 12.19 -10.63 -16.02
N PRO A 256 10.96 -11.10 -16.25
CA PRO A 256 9.79 -10.26 -16.07
C PRO A 256 9.71 -9.64 -14.66
N LYS A 257 10.12 -10.33 -13.60
CA LYS A 257 10.06 -9.76 -12.25
C LYS A 257 11.09 -8.64 -12.04
N GLU A 258 12.33 -8.86 -12.45
CA GLU A 258 13.42 -7.89 -12.41
C GLU A 258 13.08 -6.66 -13.24
N THR A 259 12.54 -6.84 -14.45
CA THR A 259 12.13 -5.72 -15.32
C THR A 259 11.02 -4.89 -14.69
N TRP A 260 9.96 -5.52 -14.15
CA TRP A 260 8.88 -4.80 -13.47
C TRP A 260 9.35 -4.15 -12.15
N ALA A 261 10.27 -4.78 -11.42
CA ALA A 261 10.91 -4.16 -10.24
C ALA A 261 11.72 -2.91 -10.63
N PHE A 262 12.42 -2.92 -11.76
CA PHE A 262 13.12 -1.74 -12.26
C PHE A 262 12.15 -0.64 -12.73
N ILE A 263 11.04 -1.00 -13.38
CA ILE A 263 9.99 -0.05 -13.78
C ILE A 263 9.35 0.61 -12.55
N THR A 264 9.00 -0.17 -11.51
CA THR A 264 8.46 0.39 -10.25
C THR A 264 9.47 1.35 -9.61
N TRP A 265 10.74 0.95 -9.52
CA TRP A 265 11.81 1.81 -9.01
C TRP A 265 11.89 3.13 -9.76
N THR A 266 11.88 3.09 -11.09
CA THR A 266 11.97 4.26 -11.96
C THR A 266 10.80 5.22 -11.74
N ILE A 267 9.57 4.71 -11.59
CA ILE A 267 8.39 5.55 -11.39
C ILE A 267 8.40 6.24 -10.03
N PHE A 268 8.82 5.54 -8.98
CA PHE A 268 8.96 6.17 -7.66
C PHE A 268 10.16 7.13 -7.58
N ALA A 269 11.21 6.89 -8.37
CA ALA A 269 12.29 7.86 -8.55
C ALA A 269 11.78 9.13 -9.27
N ILE A 270 10.97 8.98 -10.33
CA ILE A 270 10.30 10.10 -10.99
C ILE A 270 9.38 10.83 -10.01
N TYR A 271 8.60 10.10 -9.20
CA TYR A 271 7.77 10.71 -8.16
C TYR A 271 8.61 11.59 -7.22
N LEU A 272 9.69 11.06 -6.62
CA LEU A 272 10.55 11.85 -5.73
C LEU A 272 11.21 13.03 -6.44
N HIS A 273 11.57 12.87 -7.71
CA HIS A 273 12.08 13.96 -8.53
C HIS A 273 11.02 15.06 -8.75
N THR A 274 9.78 14.70 -9.08
CA THR A 274 8.68 15.68 -9.20
C THR A 274 8.41 16.44 -7.90
N ARG A 275 8.67 15.82 -6.74
CA ARG A 275 8.52 16.47 -5.42
C ARG A 275 9.60 17.49 -5.12
N THR A 276 10.77 17.37 -5.75
CA THR A 276 11.86 18.35 -5.61
C THR A 276 11.58 19.61 -6.44
N ASN A 277 10.87 19.46 -7.58
CA ASN A 277 10.50 20.55 -8.46
C ASN A 277 9.22 21.26 -7.97
N ARG A 278 9.34 22.51 -7.48
CA ARG A 278 8.23 23.30 -6.95
C ARG A 278 7.04 23.46 -7.92
N SER A 279 7.28 23.46 -9.22
CA SER A 279 6.23 23.61 -10.25
C SER A 279 5.38 22.34 -10.46
N LEU A 280 5.88 21.17 -10.07
CA LEU A 280 5.20 19.88 -10.26
C LEU A 280 4.64 19.31 -8.94
N GLN A 281 4.65 20.11 -7.88
CA GLN A 281 4.24 19.70 -6.55
C GLN A 281 2.71 19.58 -6.45
N GLY A 282 2.23 18.55 -5.74
CA GLY A 282 0.81 18.31 -5.50
C GLY A 282 0.20 17.35 -6.53
N VAL A 283 -0.66 17.84 -7.41
CA VAL A 283 -1.50 17.01 -8.29
C VAL A 283 -0.66 16.17 -9.26
N ASN A 284 0.35 16.75 -9.89
CA ASN A 284 1.21 16.01 -10.84
C ASN A 284 1.97 14.88 -10.12
N SER A 285 2.52 15.16 -8.93
CA SER A 285 3.14 14.12 -8.11
C SER A 285 2.15 13.03 -7.69
N ALA A 286 0.90 13.37 -7.37
CA ALA A 286 -0.13 12.40 -7.02
C ALA A 286 -0.51 11.48 -8.20
N ILE A 287 -0.54 12.01 -9.43
CA ILE A 287 -0.77 11.23 -10.65
C ILE A 287 0.35 10.20 -10.84
N VAL A 288 1.61 10.60 -10.70
CA VAL A 288 2.74 9.68 -10.82
C VAL A 288 2.68 8.59 -9.74
N ALA A 289 2.37 8.94 -8.49
CA ALA A 289 2.18 7.95 -7.42
C ALA A 289 1.00 6.99 -7.72
N SER A 290 -0.11 7.48 -8.29
CA SER A 290 -1.23 6.60 -8.67
C SER A 290 -0.89 5.63 -9.80
N MET A 291 -0.03 6.04 -10.74
CA MET A 291 0.50 5.13 -11.76
C MET A 291 1.39 4.06 -11.13
N GLY A 292 2.21 4.45 -10.15
CA GLY A 292 3.03 3.53 -9.35
C GLY A 292 2.20 2.46 -8.63
N PHE A 293 1.02 2.82 -8.09
CA PHE A 293 0.10 1.87 -7.46
C PHE A 293 -0.25 0.70 -8.38
N LEU A 294 -0.67 0.99 -9.62
CA LEU A 294 -1.05 -0.04 -10.59
C LEU A 294 0.12 -0.96 -10.95
N ILE A 295 1.32 -0.40 -11.04
CA ILE A 295 2.51 -1.13 -11.48
C ILE A 295 3.02 -2.06 -10.38
N ILE A 296 2.85 -1.70 -9.09
CA ILE A 296 3.14 -2.64 -7.99
C ILE A 296 2.26 -3.88 -8.09
N TRP A 297 0.96 -3.73 -8.40
CA TRP A 297 0.07 -4.89 -8.58
C TRP A 297 0.51 -5.80 -9.73
N ILE A 298 0.96 -5.23 -10.84
CA ILE A 298 1.52 -5.98 -11.97
C ILE A 298 2.80 -6.72 -11.53
N CYS A 299 3.69 -6.05 -10.80
CA CYS A 299 4.95 -6.64 -10.33
C CYS A 299 4.74 -7.76 -9.32
N TYR A 300 3.81 -7.58 -8.37
CA TYR A 300 3.60 -8.50 -7.25
C TYR A 300 2.69 -9.69 -7.62
N PHE A 301 1.58 -9.45 -8.31
CA PHE A 301 0.64 -10.51 -8.73
C PHE A 301 0.79 -10.89 -10.21
N GLY A 302 0.90 -9.89 -11.10
CA GLY A 302 0.85 -10.09 -12.55
C GLY A 302 1.95 -11.02 -13.09
N VAL A 303 3.19 -10.86 -12.62
CA VAL A 303 4.29 -11.71 -13.09
C VAL A 303 4.19 -13.15 -12.56
N ASN A 304 3.62 -13.35 -11.36
CA ASN A 304 3.33 -14.68 -10.84
C ASN A 304 2.26 -15.41 -11.66
N LEU A 305 1.22 -14.67 -12.10
CA LEU A 305 0.15 -15.20 -12.96
C LEU A 305 0.65 -15.62 -14.35
N LEU A 306 1.65 -14.92 -14.89
CA LEU A 306 2.21 -15.23 -16.20
C LEU A 306 3.07 -16.50 -16.20
N GLY A 307 3.55 -16.96 -15.04
CA GLY A 307 4.31 -18.21 -14.91
C GLY A 307 5.69 -18.20 -15.60
N ILE A 308 6.15 -17.06 -16.11
CA ILE A 308 7.38 -16.93 -16.89
C ILE A 308 8.46 -16.31 -16.02
N GLY A 309 9.56 -17.04 -15.81
CA GLY A 309 10.77 -16.54 -15.12
C GLY A 309 11.21 -17.42 -13.95
N LEU A 310 12.47 -17.25 -13.54
CA LEU A 310 13.12 -18.05 -12.49
C LEU A 310 12.54 -17.80 -11.08
N HIS A 311 11.64 -16.81 -10.95
CA HIS A 311 11.01 -16.40 -9.71
C HIS A 311 9.52 -16.81 -9.61
N SER A 312 8.98 -17.61 -10.53
CA SER A 312 7.57 -18.05 -10.43
C SER A 312 7.43 -19.15 -9.37
N TYR A 313 6.84 -18.82 -8.21
CA TYR A 313 6.59 -19.78 -7.11
C TYR A 313 5.13 -20.23 -7.01
N GLY A 314 4.27 -19.77 -7.92
CA GLY A 314 2.84 -20.07 -7.93
C GLY A 314 2.22 -19.82 -9.28
N SER A 315 2.44 -20.73 -10.23
CA SER A 315 1.68 -20.73 -11.48
C SER A 315 0.27 -21.24 -11.18
N PHE A 316 -0.76 -20.48 -11.55
CA PHE A 316 -2.08 -21.06 -11.74
C PHE A 316 -1.95 -22.05 -12.90
N THR A 317 -1.91 -23.35 -12.60
CA THR A 317 -2.16 -24.34 -13.63
C THR A 317 -3.61 -24.14 -14.04
N LEU A 318 -3.83 -23.38 -15.10
CA LEU A 318 -5.09 -23.44 -15.83
C LEU A 318 -5.20 -24.90 -16.28
N THR A 319 -6.01 -25.67 -15.56
CA THR A 319 -6.48 -26.96 -16.02
C THR A 319 -7.21 -26.70 -17.32
N SER A 320 -6.54 -26.97 -18.44
CA SER A 320 -7.20 -27.10 -19.72
C SER A 320 -8.11 -28.32 -19.60
N ASN A 321 -9.42 -28.07 -19.52
CA ASN A 321 -10.44 -29.11 -19.70
C ASN A 321 -10.26 -29.83 -21.04
#